data_AF-A0A4S5ER64-F1
#
_entry.id   AF-A0A4S5ER64-F1
#
_cell.length_a   1.000
_cell.length_b   1.000
_cell.length_c   1.000
_cell.angle_alpha   90.00
_cell.angle_beta   90.00
_cell.angle_gamma   90.00
#
_symmetry.space_group_name_H-M   'P 1'
#
loop_
_entity.id
_entity.type
_entity.pdbx_description
1 polymer ?
#
loop_
_entity_poly.entity_id
_entity_poly.type
_entity_poly.pdbx_seq_one_letter_code
_entity_poly.pdbx_strand_id
1 'polypeptide(L)'
;MQPCLATLLESIVQRRKAAGLSQVQLANRVRYQPGYLSKAERGLLGVASQSLVGAIDAELNASGRLVELRRRAWLEDKGSRAGITTWPRTLEEVVPTDRRQLMVGGSAATVGPAVGPELPEPLPSSPGAGRRAGGAVDLSGRWWTAWQTFRDGEEIHSSQEASLEQIGAKIHIEAITRGLSSEEGGYLWWGELQIFDEEIIMGWYVSSDSPVRSKGSLFLSLNPHGDRLTGRWVGLSYDGMFIEGWGAVARDERTSLALIERLKKQYPKVA
;
A
#
# COMPACT_ATOMS: atom_id res chain seq x y z
N MET A 1 -30.57 1.93 -4.35
CA MET A 1 -29.52 0.92 -4.58
C MET A 1 -29.43 0.69 -6.08
N GLN A 2 -28.23 0.72 -6.64
CA GLN A 2 -28.02 0.54 -8.08
C GLN A 2 -28.46 -0.87 -8.54
N PRO A 3 -29.11 -1.01 -9.72
CA PRO A 3 -29.63 -2.30 -10.21
C PRO A 3 -28.59 -3.42 -10.32
N CYS A 4 -27.38 -3.12 -10.79
CA CYS A 4 -26.32 -4.13 -10.93
C CYS A 4 -25.79 -4.56 -9.55
N LEU A 5 -25.70 -3.62 -8.60
CA LEU A 5 -25.32 -3.94 -7.23
C LEU A 5 -26.36 -4.85 -6.57
N ALA A 6 -27.66 -4.53 -6.68
CA ALA A 6 -28.73 -5.40 -6.17
C ALA A 6 -28.64 -6.82 -6.74
N THR A 7 -28.43 -6.94 -8.05
CA THR A 7 -28.28 -8.24 -8.75
C THR A 7 -27.08 -9.05 -8.24
N LEU A 8 -25.95 -8.39 -7.98
CA LEU A 8 -24.76 -9.02 -7.39
C LEU A 8 -25.07 -9.55 -5.99
N LEU A 9 -25.66 -8.72 -5.13
CA LEU A 9 -25.93 -9.07 -3.74
C LEU A 9 -26.91 -10.24 -3.63
N GLU A 10 -28.00 -10.20 -4.41
CA GLU A 10 -28.97 -11.30 -4.48
C GLU A 10 -28.31 -12.59 -4.96
N SER A 11 -27.45 -12.51 -5.98
CA SER A 11 -26.74 -13.69 -6.52
C SER A 11 -25.81 -14.32 -5.49
N ILE A 12 -25.10 -13.51 -4.68
CA ILE A 12 -24.25 -13.99 -3.58
C ILE A 12 -25.12 -14.71 -2.53
N VAL A 13 -26.20 -14.07 -2.07
CA VAL A 13 -27.08 -14.61 -1.03
C VAL A 13 -27.76 -15.90 -1.49
N GLN A 14 -28.29 -15.94 -2.71
CA GLN A 14 -28.94 -17.10 -3.28
C GLN A 14 -27.98 -18.30 -3.36
N ARG A 15 -26.77 -18.08 -3.89
CA ARG A 15 -25.76 -19.14 -4.01
C ARG A 15 -25.27 -19.64 -2.66
N ARG A 16 -25.04 -18.74 -1.70
CA ARG A 16 -24.67 -19.13 -0.34
C ARG A 16 -25.75 -20.01 0.29
N LYS A 17 -27.03 -19.63 0.17
CA LYS A 17 -28.15 -20.42 0.67
C LYS A 17 -28.28 -21.76 -0.05
N ALA A 18 -28.11 -21.79 -1.38
CA ALA A 18 -28.12 -23.03 -2.16
C ALA A 18 -26.99 -23.99 -1.77
N ALA A 19 -25.83 -23.46 -1.36
CA ALA A 19 -24.73 -24.24 -0.81
C ALA A 19 -24.93 -24.66 0.66
N GLY A 20 -26.07 -24.30 1.29
CA GLY A 20 -26.37 -24.61 2.69
C GLY A 20 -25.49 -23.89 3.71
N LEU A 21 -24.82 -22.80 3.32
CA LEU A 21 -23.85 -22.11 4.17
C LEU A 21 -24.50 -20.94 4.93
N SER A 22 -24.22 -20.86 6.22
CA SER A 22 -24.45 -19.63 6.99
C SER A 22 -23.46 -18.53 6.56
N GLN A 23 -23.76 -17.26 6.86
CA GLN A 23 -22.83 -16.16 6.61
C GLN A 23 -21.48 -16.39 7.33
N VAL A 24 -21.52 -16.85 8.59
CA VAL A 24 -20.29 -17.14 9.37
C VAL A 24 -19.48 -18.25 8.70
N GLN A 25 -20.13 -19.31 8.23
CA GLN A 25 -19.45 -20.41 7.56
C GLN A 25 -18.80 -19.95 6.25
N LEU A 26 -19.53 -19.23 5.39
CA LEU A 26 -18.95 -18.71 4.15
C LEU A 26 -17.78 -17.79 4.45
N ALA A 27 -17.94 -16.85 5.40
CA ALA A 27 -16.89 -15.91 5.79
C ALA A 27 -15.61 -16.63 6.23
N ASN A 28 -15.73 -17.65 7.08
CA ASN A 28 -14.58 -18.45 7.52
C ASN A 28 -13.88 -19.17 6.35
N ARG A 29 -14.65 -19.70 5.40
CA ARG A 29 -14.08 -20.41 4.23
C ARG A 29 -13.37 -19.47 3.27
N VAL A 30 -13.95 -18.30 3.00
CA VAL A 30 -13.29 -17.26 2.19
C VAL A 30 -12.24 -16.46 2.98
N ARG A 31 -12.01 -16.80 4.26
CA ARG A 31 -11.06 -16.14 5.17
C ARG A 31 -11.34 -14.65 5.39
N TYR A 32 -12.61 -14.24 5.35
CA TYR A 32 -13.05 -12.89 5.73
C TYR A 32 -13.75 -12.90 7.09
N GLN A 33 -13.76 -11.75 7.75
CA GLN A 33 -14.50 -11.59 9.01
C GLN A 33 -16.02 -11.72 8.74
N PRO A 34 -16.79 -12.42 9.58
CA PRO A 34 -18.24 -12.56 9.40
C PRO A 34 -18.97 -11.21 9.32
N GLY A 35 -18.52 -10.22 10.09
CA GLY A 35 -19.05 -8.86 10.03
C GLY A 35 -18.81 -8.18 8.68
N TYR A 36 -17.69 -8.47 8.01
CA TYR A 36 -17.38 -7.94 6.68
C TYR A 36 -18.32 -8.52 5.63
N LEU A 37 -18.47 -9.85 5.61
CA LEU A 37 -19.38 -10.52 4.68
C LEU A 37 -20.84 -10.09 4.91
N SER A 38 -21.26 -9.94 6.17
CA SER A 38 -22.58 -9.42 6.51
C SER A 38 -22.83 -8.00 5.99
N LYS A 39 -21.82 -7.11 6.06
CA LYS A 39 -21.92 -5.76 5.48
C LYS A 39 -21.92 -5.80 3.96
N ALA A 40 -21.11 -6.67 3.36
CA ALA A 40 -21.05 -6.87 1.91
C ALA A 40 -22.40 -7.35 1.37
N GLU A 41 -22.99 -8.42 1.92
CA GLU A 41 -24.30 -8.94 1.50
C GLU A 41 -25.45 -7.94 1.66
N ARG A 42 -25.32 -6.98 2.59
CA ARG A 42 -26.30 -5.91 2.81
C ARG A 42 -26.06 -4.67 1.94
N GLY A 43 -24.99 -4.64 1.14
CA GLY A 43 -24.62 -3.49 0.32
C GLY A 43 -24.11 -2.28 1.11
N LEU A 44 -23.77 -2.46 2.39
CA LEU A 44 -23.30 -1.37 3.26
C LEU A 44 -21.86 -0.91 2.92
N LEU A 45 -21.17 -1.66 2.06
CA LEU A 45 -19.84 -1.34 1.55
C LEU A 45 -19.87 -0.79 0.11
N GLY A 46 -21.06 -0.52 -0.44
CA GLY A 46 -21.23 -0.30 -1.88
C GLY A 46 -20.86 -1.55 -2.68
N VAL A 47 -20.11 -1.38 -3.76
CA VAL A 47 -19.58 -2.50 -4.55
C VAL A 47 -18.42 -3.16 -3.81
N ALA A 48 -18.62 -4.41 -3.39
CA ALA A 48 -17.59 -5.21 -2.74
C ALA A 48 -16.29 -5.32 -3.57
N SER A 49 -15.15 -5.47 -2.89
CA SER A 49 -13.84 -5.58 -3.53
C SER A 49 -13.75 -6.78 -4.47
N GLN A 50 -12.92 -6.67 -5.51
CA GLN A 50 -12.72 -7.76 -6.46
C GLN A 50 -12.23 -9.05 -5.78
N SER A 51 -11.31 -8.94 -4.81
CA SER A 51 -10.77 -10.10 -4.10
C SER A 51 -11.82 -10.82 -3.25
N LEU A 52 -12.71 -10.08 -2.56
CA LEU A 52 -13.80 -10.71 -1.80
C LEU A 52 -14.74 -11.46 -2.74
N VAL A 53 -15.18 -10.80 -3.82
CA VAL A 53 -16.12 -11.42 -4.76
C VAL A 53 -15.48 -12.59 -5.49
N GLY A 54 -14.19 -12.51 -5.85
CA GLY A 54 -13.45 -13.62 -6.43
C GLY A 54 -13.33 -14.82 -5.48
N ALA A 55 -13.07 -14.57 -4.19
CA ALA A 55 -13.02 -15.63 -3.18
C ALA A 55 -14.39 -16.31 -2.99
N ILE A 56 -15.48 -15.52 -2.94
CA ILE A 56 -16.85 -16.05 -2.87
C ILE A 56 -17.20 -16.83 -4.14
N ASP A 57 -16.81 -16.33 -5.31
CA ASP A 57 -17.06 -16.98 -6.60
C ASP A 57 -16.39 -18.36 -6.67
N ALA A 58 -15.13 -18.45 -6.23
CA ALA A 58 -14.39 -19.70 -6.15
C ALA A 58 -15.03 -20.67 -5.13
N GLU A 59 -15.31 -20.21 -3.90
CA GLU A 59 -15.89 -21.06 -2.85
C GLU A 59 -17.30 -21.57 -3.21
N LEU A 60 -18.10 -20.74 -3.90
CA LEU A 60 -19.46 -21.10 -4.32
C LEU A 60 -19.50 -21.72 -5.74
N ASN A 61 -18.34 -22.03 -6.33
CA ASN A 61 -18.20 -22.58 -7.69
C ASN A 61 -19.05 -21.85 -8.74
N ALA A 62 -18.98 -20.52 -8.74
CA ALA A 62 -19.78 -19.66 -9.60
C ALA A 62 -19.13 -19.36 -10.97
N SER A 63 -17.96 -19.91 -11.24
CA SER A 63 -17.28 -19.89 -12.57
C SER A 63 -17.12 -18.50 -13.17
N GLY A 64 -16.74 -17.53 -12.34
CA GLY A 64 -16.53 -16.12 -12.70
C GLY A 64 -17.82 -15.30 -12.80
N ARG A 65 -19.00 -15.89 -12.57
CA ARG A 65 -20.28 -15.19 -12.76
C ARG A 65 -20.48 -14.08 -11.72
N LEU A 66 -20.05 -14.27 -10.48
CA LEU A 66 -20.14 -13.21 -9.47
C LEU A 66 -19.11 -12.11 -9.76
N VAL A 67 -17.93 -12.47 -10.27
CA VAL A 67 -16.90 -11.51 -10.70
C VAL A 67 -17.42 -10.61 -11.83
N GLU A 68 -18.10 -11.17 -12.83
CA GLU A 68 -18.70 -10.41 -13.93
C GLU A 68 -19.84 -9.50 -13.47
N LEU A 69 -20.72 -9.99 -12.58
CA LEU A 69 -21.78 -9.15 -11.97
C LEU A 69 -21.18 -7.99 -11.19
N ARG A 70 -20.09 -8.23 -10.47
CA ARG A 70 -19.35 -7.19 -9.75
C ARG A 70 -18.71 -6.18 -10.70
N ARG A 71 -18.13 -6.62 -11.81
CA ARG A 71 -17.59 -5.72 -12.85
C ARG A 71 -18.66 -4.77 -13.37
N ARG A 72 -19.87 -5.28 -13.64
CA ARG A 72 -21.01 -4.46 -14.10
C ARG A 72 -21.47 -3.47 -13.03
N ALA A 73 -21.60 -3.92 -11.78
CA ALA A 73 -21.95 -3.05 -10.66
C ALA A 73 -20.93 -1.92 -10.47
N TRP A 74 -19.64 -2.22 -10.61
CA TRP A 74 -18.58 -1.22 -10.51
C TRP A 74 -18.62 -0.20 -11.66
N LEU A 75 -18.88 -0.65 -12.89
CA LEU A 75 -19.03 0.25 -14.04
C LEU A 75 -20.26 1.15 -13.92
N GLU A 76 -21.37 0.62 -13.39
CA GLU A 76 -22.58 1.39 -13.11
C GLU A 76 -22.33 2.43 -12.01
N ASP A 77 -21.57 2.08 -10.98
CA ASP A 77 -21.20 3.00 -9.90
C ASP A 77 -20.27 4.12 -10.38
N LYS A 78 -19.18 3.77 -11.08
CA LYS A 78 -18.27 4.75 -11.68
C LYS A 78 -18.97 5.59 -12.75
N GLY A 79 -19.85 5.00 -13.57
CA GLY A 79 -20.64 5.70 -14.58
C GLY A 79 -21.68 6.66 -13.99
N SER A 80 -22.28 6.30 -12.85
CA SER A 80 -23.21 7.17 -12.11
C SER A 80 -22.50 8.34 -11.44
N ARG A 81 -21.26 8.16 -10.98
CA ARG A 81 -20.39 9.23 -10.49
C ARG A 81 -19.81 10.10 -11.62
N ALA A 82 -19.65 9.54 -12.82
CA ALA A 82 -19.14 10.22 -14.02
C ALA A 82 -20.22 10.91 -14.86
N GLY A 83 -21.25 11.47 -14.21
CA GLY A 83 -22.12 12.47 -14.83
C GLY A 83 -21.30 13.67 -15.29
N ILE A 84 -20.94 13.66 -16.57
CA ILE A 84 -20.07 14.60 -17.31
C ILE A 84 -18.57 14.39 -17.06
N THR A 85 -17.94 13.47 -17.80
CA THR A 85 -16.96 13.79 -18.87
C THR A 85 -16.56 12.48 -19.55
N THR A 86 -17.00 12.32 -20.79
CA THR A 86 -16.57 11.27 -21.71
C THR A 86 -15.05 11.29 -21.88
N TRP A 87 -14.35 10.21 -21.51
CA TRP A 87 -12.97 9.99 -21.97
C TRP A 87 -13.02 9.24 -23.30
N PRO A 88 -12.55 9.83 -24.41
CA PRO A 88 -12.42 9.10 -25.66
C PRO A 88 -11.26 8.10 -25.53
N ARG A 89 -11.52 6.91 -26.09
CA ARG A 89 -10.59 5.80 -26.19
C ARG A 89 -9.64 6.08 -27.36
N THR A 90 -8.42 6.52 -27.09
CA THR A 90 -7.31 6.47 -28.06
C THR A 90 -6.06 5.95 -27.36
N LEU A 91 -5.70 4.71 -27.69
CA LEU A 91 -4.34 4.21 -27.55
C LEU A 91 -3.56 4.86 -28.69
N GLU A 92 -2.81 5.93 -28.41
CA GLU A 92 -1.75 6.39 -29.31
C GLU A 92 -0.42 5.76 -28.88
N GLU A 93 0.16 4.99 -29.80
CA GLU A 93 1.54 4.52 -29.75
C GLU A 93 2.49 5.71 -29.61
N VAL A 94 3.24 5.74 -28.51
CA VAL A 94 4.35 6.69 -28.38
C VAL A 94 5.59 6.08 -29.03
N VAL A 95 5.93 6.63 -30.18
CA VAL A 95 7.20 6.43 -30.90
C VAL A 95 8.36 6.90 -30.02
N PRO A 96 9.45 6.12 -29.84
CA PRO A 96 10.59 6.55 -29.04
C PRO A 96 11.52 7.44 -29.87
N THR A 97 11.52 8.74 -29.59
CA THR A 97 12.51 9.68 -30.16
C THR A 97 13.60 10.01 -29.14
N ASP A 98 14.79 9.54 -29.49
CA ASP A 98 16.14 10.08 -29.25
C ASP A 98 16.68 10.27 -27.82
N ARG A 99 17.52 9.31 -27.41
CA ARG A 99 18.36 9.28 -26.20
C ARG A 99 19.77 9.81 -26.45
N ARG A 100 19.92 11.03 -26.97
CA ARG A 100 21.23 11.68 -27.01
C ARG A 100 21.10 13.14 -26.62
N GLN A 101 21.55 13.45 -25.39
CA GLN A 101 22.42 14.57 -25.03
C GLN A 101 22.23 14.93 -23.55
N LEU A 102 23.15 14.48 -22.68
CA LEU A 102 23.90 15.33 -21.75
C LEU A 102 24.80 14.44 -20.88
N MET A 103 26.11 14.46 -21.13
CA MET A 103 27.17 14.19 -20.15
C MET A 103 28.49 14.62 -20.81
N VAL A 104 28.87 15.87 -20.55
CA VAL A 104 30.24 16.39 -20.77
C VAL A 104 30.61 17.12 -19.49
N GLY A 105 31.74 16.71 -18.89
CA GLY A 105 32.48 17.53 -17.93
C GLY A 105 32.89 16.78 -16.67
N GLY A 106 34.17 16.38 -16.60
CA GLY A 106 34.87 16.24 -15.31
C GLY A 106 35.79 15.04 -15.14
N SER A 107 36.91 15.03 -15.86
CA SER A 107 38.17 14.30 -15.60
C SER A 107 38.60 14.36 -14.11
N ALA A 108 39.57 13.60 -13.58
CA ALA A 108 40.26 12.33 -13.85
C ALA A 108 41.30 12.21 -12.72
N ALA A 109 41.60 10.99 -12.25
CA ALA A 109 42.90 10.68 -11.67
C ALA A 109 43.21 9.18 -11.89
N THR A 110 44.24 8.92 -12.68
CA THR A 110 44.97 7.65 -12.81
C THR A 110 45.83 7.42 -11.54
N VAL A 111 46.23 6.21 -11.13
CA VAL A 111 47.33 5.39 -11.67
C VAL A 111 47.29 3.95 -11.10
N GLY A 112 47.50 2.94 -11.97
CA GLY A 112 48.44 1.80 -11.75
C GLY A 112 47.94 0.50 -11.09
N PRO A 113 48.57 -0.66 -11.38
CA PRO A 113 47.83 -1.91 -11.62
C PRO A 113 47.97 -3.02 -10.58
N ALA A 114 47.13 -4.04 -10.82
CA ALA A 114 46.87 -5.29 -10.11
C ALA A 114 48.06 -6.09 -9.53
N VAL A 115 47.85 -6.60 -8.32
CA VAL A 115 48.34 -7.89 -7.81
C VAL A 115 47.26 -8.48 -6.90
N GLY A 116 46.76 -9.67 -7.21
CA GLY A 116 46.28 -10.63 -6.20
C GLY A 116 47.27 -11.80 -6.15
N PRO A 117 47.11 -12.83 -5.28
CA PRO A 117 46.01 -13.09 -4.35
C PRO A 117 46.50 -13.43 -2.91
N GLU A 118 45.70 -13.19 -1.87
CA GLU A 118 45.78 -13.99 -0.63
C GLU A 118 44.57 -13.72 0.28
N LEU A 119 43.92 -14.78 0.73
CA LEU A 119 42.93 -14.75 1.81
C LEU A 119 43.68 -14.90 3.14
N PRO A 120 43.65 -13.92 4.05
CA PRO A 120 44.04 -14.13 5.44
C PRO A 120 42.82 -14.43 6.34
N GLU A 121 43.12 -15.24 7.35
CA GLU A 121 42.27 -15.80 8.41
C GLU A 121 41.35 -14.82 9.17
N PRO A 122 40.30 -15.32 9.86
CA PRO A 122 39.33 -14.49 10.57
C PRO A 122 39.97 -13.78 11.78
N LEU A 123 39.98 -12.45 11.74
CA LEU A 123 40.35 -11.62 12.90
C LEU A 123 39.26 -11.63 13.99
N PRO A 124 39.66 -11.52 15.27
CA PRO A 124 38.77 -11.64 16.42
C PRO A 124 37.81 -10.45 16.55
N SER A 125 36.61 -10.73 17.08
CA SER A 125 35.58 -9.75 17.41
C SER A 125 36.10 -8.66 18.35
N SER A 126 36.31 -7.45 17.83
CA SER A 126 36.47 -6.25 18.65
C SER A 126 35.12 -5.85 19.26
N PRO A 127 35.06 -5.51 20.56
CA PRO A 127 33.85 -5.04 21.21
C PRO A 127 33.44 -3.69 20.60
N GLY A 128 32.14 -3.55 20.36
CA GLY A 128 31.52 -2.46 19.61
C GLY A 128 32.10 -1.09 19.94
N ALA A 129 32.53 -0.41 18.87
CA ALA A 129 32.82 1.00 18.85
C ALA A 129 31.67 1.78 19.48
N GLY A 130 32.04 2.74 20.33
CA GLY A 130 31.15 3.51 21.17
C GLY A 130 29.91 4.00 20.43
N ARG A 131 28.76 3.80 21.09
CA ARG A 131 27.51 4.50 20.82
C ARG A 131 27.83 5.99 20.77
N ARG A 132 27.94 6.54 19.55
CA ARG A 132 27.93 7.99 19.37
C ARG A 132 26.59 8.46 19.93
N ALA A 133 26.65 9.31 20.94
CA ALA A 133 25.50 10.10 21.33
C ALA A 133 25.28 11.15 20.23
N GLY A 134 24.72 10.73 19.09
CA GLY A 134 24.06 11.62 18.16
C GLY A 134 22.85 12.20 18.87
N GLY A 135 22.58 13.50 18.70
CA GLY A 135 21.34 14.08 19.17
C GLY A 135 20.20 13.38 18.45
N ALA A 136 19.56 12.44 19.13
CA ALA A 136 18.49 11.62 18.55
C ALA A 136 17.45 12.56 17.93
N VAL A 137 17.22 12.43 16.63
CA VAL A 137 16.19 13.18 15.93
C VAL A 137 14.86 12.87 16.61
N ASP A 138 14.19 13.91 17.10
CA ASP A 138 12.83 13.79 17.64
C ASP A 138 11.83 13.84 16.49
N LEU A 139 11.24 12.68 16.22
CA LEU A 139 10.25 12.47 15.18
C LEU A 139 8.82 12.63 15.72
N SER A 140 8.64 13.04 16.97
CA SER A 140 7.30 13.19 17.55
C SER A 140 6.47 14.27 16.85
N GLY A 141 5.15 14.17 17.02
CA GLY A 141 4.18 15.14 16.55
C GLY A 141 3.47 14.72 15.27
N ARG A 142 2.95 15.69 14.53
CA ARG A 142 2.13 15.45 13.34
C ARG A 142 2.96 15.29 12.09
N TRP A 143 2.53 14.36 11.25
CA TRP A 143 3.12 14.02 9.98
C TRP A 143 2.05 13.71 8.95
N TRP A 144 2.44 13.75 7.69
CA TRP A 144 1.68 13.26 6.56
C TRP A 144 2.34 12.00 6.02
N THR A 145 1.55 10.96 5.86
CA THR A 145 1.95 9.69 5.28
C THR A 145 1.29 9.54 3.91
N ALA A 146 2.06 9.10 2.92
CA ALA A 146 1.58 8.79 1.58
C ALA A 146 1.97 7.36 1.22
N TRP A 147 1.03 6.62 0.65
CA TRP A 147 1.20 5.21 0.31
C TRP A 147 0.79 4.97 -1.12
N GLN A 148 1.68 4.35 -1.90
CA GLN A 148 1.32 3.72 -3.16
C GLN A 148 0.59 2.41 -2.84
N THR A 149 -0.70 2.34 -3.13
CA THR A 149 -1.53 1.16 -2.90
C THR A 149 -2.30 0.78 -4.16
N PHE A 150 -2.99 -0.34 -4.11
CA PHE A 150 -3.78 -0.86 -5.21
C PHE A 150 -5.17 -1.23 -4.73
N ARG A 151 -6.18 -0.87 -5.51
CA ARG A 151 -7.55 -1.35 -5.33
C ARG A 151 -8.11 -1.72 -6.68
N ASP A 152 -8.67 -2.93 -6.76
CA ASP A 152 -9.28 -3.44 -7.99
C ASP A 152 -8.33 -3.40 -9.22
N GLY A 153 -7.02 -3.58 -8.97
CA GLY A 153 -5.98 -3.52 -9.99
C GLY A 153 -5.56 -2.11 -10.42
N GLU A 154 -6.24 -1.06 -9.94
CA GLU A 154 -5.87 0.33 -10.16
C GLU A 154 -4.92 0.80 -9.05
N GLU A 155 -3.82 1.46 -9.43
CA GLU A 155 -2.94 2.14 -8.48
C GLU A 155 -3.65 3.38 -7.93
N ILE A 156 -3.61 3.54 -6.60
CA ILE A 156 -4.14 4.69 -5.88
C ILE A 156 -3.06 5.19 -4.93
N HIS A 157 -2.95 6.52 -4.78
CA HIS A 157 -2.15 7.12 -3.71
C HIS A 157 -3.08 7.58 -2.60
N SER A 158 -2.91 7.02 -1.42
CA SER A 158 -3.60 7.51 -0.22
C SER A 158 -2.66 8.44 0.54
N SER A 159 -3.17 9.59 0.98
CA SER A 159 -2.48 10.54 1.85
C SER A 159 -3.23 10.64 3.18
N GLN A 160 -2.55 10.44 4.30
CA GLN A 160 -3.15 10.41 5.64
C GLN A 160 -2.31 11.22 6.61
N GLU A 161 -2.97 12.06 7.41
CA GLU A 161 -2.35 12.68 8.57
C GLU A 161 -2.14 11.60 9.63
N ALA A 162 -0.98 11.60 10.28
CA ALA A 162 -0.60 10.64 11.30
C ALA A 162 0.05 11.34 12.50
N SER A 163 -0.19 10.79 13.69
CA SER A 163 0.53 11.14 14.92
C SER A 163 1.69 10.18 15.12
N LEU A 164 2.87 10.71 15.42
CA LEU A 164 4.03 9.95 15.86
C LEU A 164 4.35 10.29 17.30
N GLU A 165 4.51 9.28 18.14
CA GLU A 165 4.96 9.41 19.52
C GLU A 165 6.25 8.61 19.70
N GLN A 166 7.37 9.30 19.92
CA GLN A 166 8.67 8.66 20.08
C GLN A 166 9.05 8.48 21.55
N ILE A 167 9.39 7.25 21.92
CA ILE A 167 9.95 6.91 23.24
C ILE A 167 11.28 6.19 23.01
N GLY A 168 12.37 6.94 23.13
CA GLY A 168 13.72 6.44 22.82
C GLY A 168 13.85 6.09 21.33
N ALA A 169 14.11 4.82 21.04
CA ALA A 169 14.21 4.31 19.66
C ALA A 169 12.89 3.76 19.11
N LYS A 170 11.83 3.69 19.92
CA LYS A 170 10.52 3.20 19.47
C LYS A 170 9.62 4.37 19.10
N ILE A 171 8.81 4.19 18.07
CA ILE A 171 7.82 5.15 17.60
C ILE A 171 6.48 4.42 17.55
N HIS A 172 5.49 4.95 18.27
CA HIS A 172 4.10 4.63 18.02
C HIS A 172 3.60 5.55 16.90
N ILE A 173 2.95 4.97 15.89
CA ILE A 173 2.40 5.72 14.77
C ILE A 173 0.94 5.37 14.58
N GLU A 174 0.10 6.39 14.45
CA GLU A 174 -1.34 6.21 14.22
C GLU A 174 -1.87 7.18 13.18
N ALA A 175 -2.74 6.69 12.30
CA ALA A 175 -3.45 7.53 11.34
C ALA A 175 -4.57 8.31 12.04
N ILE A 176 -4.57 9.62 11.88
CA ILE A 176 -5.61 10.54 12.34
C ILE A 176 -6.73 10.62 11.29
N THR A 177 -6.36 10.59 10.00
CA THR A 177 -7.32 10.65 8.88
C THR A 177 -7.30 9.36 8.05
N ARG A 178 -8.43 9.06 7.39
CA ARG A 178 -8.61 7.84 6.57
C ARG A 178 -7.94 7.92 5.18
N GLY A 179 -7.62 9.13 4.73
CA GLY A 179 -6.95 9.46 3.47
C GLY A 179 -7.73 9.21 2.18
N LEU A 180 -8.63 8.24 2.18
CA LEU A 180 -9.67 8.05 1.18
C LEU A 180 -11.03 8.12 1.89
N SER A 181 -12.11 8.35 1.13
CA SER A 181 -13.45 8.18 1.70
C SER A 181 -13.69 6.72 2.11
N SER A 182 -14.63 6.49 3.02
CA SER A 182 -14.99 5.12 3.45
C SER A 182 -15.46 4.24 2.27
N GLU A 183 -16.11 4.84 1.28
CA GLU A 183 -16.55 4.18 0.04
C GLU A 183 -15.35 3.82 -0.86
N GLU A 184 -14.34 4.69 -0.89
CA GLU A 184 -13.04 4.48 -1.56
C GLU A 184 -12.07 3.61 -0.75
N GLY A 185 -12.50 3.11 0.40
CA GLY A 185 -11.77 2.11 1.17
C GLY A 185 -10.76 2.72 2.14
N GLY A 186 -10.94 3.99 2.51
CA GLY A 186 -10.13 4.65 3.52
C GLY A 186 -10.36 4.07 4.92
N TYR A 187 -9.27 3.86 5.64
CA TYR A 187 -9.29 3.24 6.96
C TYR A 187 -8.29 3.89 7.91
N LEU A 188 -8.57 3.80 9.20
CA LEU A 188 -7.59 4.14 10.22
C LEU A 188 -6.72 2.94 10.52
N TRP A 189 -5.47 3.20 10.87
CA TRP A 189 -4.46 2.20 11.20
C TRP A 189 -3.53 2.74 12.27
N TRP A 190 -2.83 1.82 12.91
CA TRP A 190 -1.76 2.14 13.83
C TRP A 190 -0.64 1.12 13.69
N GLY A 191 0.53 1.44 14.23
CA GLY A 191 1.70 0.60 14.14
C GLY A 191 2.76 0.96 15.16
N GLU A 192 3.80 0.13 15.18
CA GLU A 192 5.01 0.37 15.97
C GLU A 192 6.22 0.28 15.04
N LEU A 193 7.08 1.29 15.13
CA LEU A 193 8.33 1.38 14.39
C LEU A 193 9.50 1.47 15.37
N GLN A 194 10.68 1.09 14.89
CA GLN A 194 11.93 1.22 15.61
C GLN A 194 12.99 1.88 14.73
N ILE A 195 13.75 2.80 15.33
CA ILE A 195 14.88 3.51 14.73
C ILE A 195 16.15 2.66 14.90
N PHE A 196 16.87 2.47 13.82
CA PHE A 196 18.16 1.80 13.72
C PHE A 196 19.18 2.75 13.10
N ASP A 197 20.32 2.89 13.75
CA ASP A 197 21.46 3.71 13.31
C ASP A 197 21.10 5.16 12.92
N GLU A 198 20.06 5.72 13.55
CA GLU A 198 19.52 7.08 13.29
C GLU A 198 19.05 7.32 11.84
N GLU A 199 19.01 6.28 11.00
CA GLU A 199 18.72 6.39 9.57
C GLU A 199 17.57 5.47 9.16
N ILE A 200 17.54 4.23 9.66
CA ILE A 200 16.56 3.22 9.22
C ILE A 200 15.44 3.13 10.23
N ILE A 201 14.20 3.16 9.74
CA ILE A 201 12.99 3.07 10.53
C ILE A 201 12.15 1.95 9.98
N MET A 202 11.94 0.91 10.79
CA MET A 202 11.21 -0.28 10.36
C MET A 202 10.27 -0.78 11.44
N GLY A 203 9.22 -1.47 11.02
CA GLY A 203 8.22 -1.98 11.95
C GLY A 203 6.99 -2.53 11.26
N TRP A 204 5.85 -2.44 11.91
CA TRP A 204 4.60 -3.02 11.45
C TRP A 204 3.42 -2.07 11.63
N TYR A 205 2.36 -2.32 10.88
CA TYR A 205 1.08 -1.61 11.00
C TYR A 205 -0.10 -2.58 10.91
N VAL A 206 -1.25 -2.19 11.45
CA VAL A 206 -2.53 -2.90 11.39
C VAL A 206 -3.67 -1.91 11.31
N SER A 207 -4.74 -2.25 10.58
CA SER A 207 -5.95 -1.44 10.59
C SER A 207 -6.64 -1.45 11.95
N SER A 208 -7.09 -0.27 12.38
CA SER A 208 -7.94 -0.06 13.55
C SER A 208 -9.41 -0.37 13.25
N ASP A 209 -9.78 -0.40 11.97
CA ASP A 209 -11.15 -0.66 11.55
C ASP A 209 -11.38 -2.18 11.42
N SER A 210 -12.20 -2.74 12.31
CA SER A 210 -12.58 -4.16 12.33
C SER A 210 -12.90 -4.82 10.96
N PRO A 211 -13.56 -4.16 9.98
CA PRO A 211 -13.78 -4.76 8.67
C PRO A 211 -12.54 -4.86 7.77
N VAL A 212 -11.47 -4.12 8.07
CA VAL A 212 -10.32 -3.95 7.17
C VAL A 212 -9.18 -4.86 7.58
N ARG A 213 -8.70 -5.67 6.63
CA ARG A 213 -7.65 -6.67 6.88
C ARG A 213 -6.24 -6.15 6.64
N SER A 214 -6.11 -4.87 6.32
CA SER A 214 -4.82 -4.28 6.01
C SER A 214 -3.91 -4.32 7.23
N LYS A 215 -2.74 -4.92 7.02
CA LYS A 215 -1.66 -5.03 7.99
C LYS A 215 -0.40 -5.41 7.24
N GLY A 216 0.75 -5.01 7.74
CA GLY A 216 1.99 -5.23 7.04
C GLY A 216 3.19 -4.72 7.80
N SER A 217 4.30 -4.63 7.09
CA SER A 217 5.57 -4.12 7.57
C SER A 217 6.03 -2.92 6.76
N LEU A 218 6.72 -2.01 7.44
CA LEU A 218 7.27 -0.79 6.89
C LEU A 218 8.80 -0.87 6.98
N PHE A 219 9.48 -0.44 5.92
CA PHE A 219 10.93 -0.23 5.88
C PHE A 219 11.20 1.13 5.24
N LEU A 220 11.58 2.11 6.06
CA LEU A 220 11.74 3.50 5.68
C LEU A 220 13.16 3.97 6.02
N SER A 221 13.71 4.85 5.20
CA SER A 221 14.95 5.58 5.47
C SER A 221 14.60 7.03 5.79
N LEU A 222 15.11 7.54 6.90
CA LEU A 222 15.07 8.92 7.33
C LEU A 222 16.09 9.71 6.52
N ASN A 223 15.66 10.83 5.95
CA ASN A 223 16.58 11.70 5.25
C ASN A 223 17.53 12.43 6.22
N PRO A 224 18.71 12.90 5.78
CA PRO A 224 19.68 13.56 6.66
C PRO A 224 19.18 14.82 7.37
N HIS A 225 18.13 15.47 6.86
CA HIS A 225 17.53 16.65 7.50
C HIS A 225 16.48 16.29 8.58
N GLY A 226 16.13 15.01 8.73
CA GLY A 226 15.18 14.54 9.75
C GLY A 226 13.73 14.97 9.51
N ASP A 227 13.39 15.44 8.31
CA ASP A 227 12.07 16.01 7.99
C ASP A 227 11.23 15.12 7.07
N ARG A 228 11.81 14.03 6.55
CA ARG A 228 11.20 13.13 5.58
C ARG A 228 11.67 11.69 5.76
N LEU A 229 10.75 10.75 5.62
CA LEU A 229 11.02 9.33 5.52
C LEU A 229 10.57 8.81 4.16
N THR A 230 11.34 7.91 3.55
CA THR A 230 10.96 7.25 2.30
C THR A 230 11.37 5.81 2.29
N GLY A 231 10.54 4.93 1.73
CA GLY A 231 10.91 3.53 1.59
C GLY A 231 9.76 2.68 1.10
N ARG A 232 9.71 1.44 1.54
CA ARG A 232 8.74 0.46 1.07
C ARG A 232 7.86 -0.04 2.19
N TRP A 233 6.66 -0.44 1.81
CA TRP A 233 5.78 -1.21 2.64
C TRP A 233 5.41 -2.50 1.92
N VAL A 234 5.15 -3.54 2.71
CA VAL A 234 4.68 -4.84 2.24
C VAL A 234 3.60 -5.32 3.19
N GLY A 235 2.48 -5.79 2.65
CA GLY A 235 1.37 -6.16 3.50
C GLY A 235 0.15 -6.64 2.76
N LEU A 236 -0.94 -6.78 3.51
CA LEU A 236 -2.25 -7.02 2.95
C LEU A 236 -2.88 -5.70 2.52
N SER A 237 -3.34 -5.63 1.28
CA SER A 237 -4.19 -4.55 0.79
C SER A 237 -5.52 -4.48 1.56
N TYR A 238 -6.34 -3.47 1.25
CA TYR A 238 -7.74 -3.43 1.64
C TYR A 238 -8.50 -4.71 1.22
N ASP A 239 -8.19 -5.23 0.04
CA ASP A 239 -8.86 -6.39 -0.54
C ASP A 239 -8.29 -7.74 -0.03
N GLY A 240 -7.22 -7.73 0.78
CA GLY A 240 -6.62 -8.92 1.39
C GLY A 240 -5.59 -9.63 0.51
N MET A 241 -5.26 -9.06 -0.66
CA MET A 241 -4.12 -9.49 -1.47
C MET A 241 -2.80 -9.06 -0.83
N PHE A 242 -1.78 -9.90 -0.97
CA PHE A 242 -0.42 -9.51 -0.63
C PHE A 242 0.11 -8.54 -1.69
N ILE A 243 0.43 -7.32 -1.27
CA ILE A 243 0.95 -6.28 -2.16
C ILE A 243 2.12 -5.54 -1.49
N GLU A 244 2.86 -4.83 -2.32
CA GLU A 244 3.93 -3.94 -1.89
C GLU A 244 3.83 -2.61 -2.64
N GLY A 245 4.37 -1.56 -2.04
CA GLY A 245 4.41 -0.23 -2.65
C GLY A 245 5.43 0.68 -2.01
N TRP A 246 5.59 1.86 -2.61
CA TRP A 246 6.33 2.96 -2.02
C TRP A 246 5.54 3.60 -0.88
N GLY A 247 6.26 4.04 0.15
CA GLY A 247 5.76 4.81 1.27
C GLY A 247 6.62 6.05 1.48
N ALA A 248 5.98 7.16 1.81
CA ALA A 248 6.64 8.41 2.14
C ALA A 248 5.97 9.05 3.35
N VAL A 249 6.77 9.66 4.22
CA VAL A 249 6.29 10.40 5.39
C VAL A 249 6.98 11.75 5.40
N ALA A 250 6.24 12.84 5.56
CA ALA A 250 6.77 14.21 5.54
C ALA A 250 5.97 15.12 6.48
N ARG A 251 6.49 16.31 6.77
CA ARG A 251 5.77 17.30 7.59
C ARG A 251 4.58 17.94 6.89
N ASP A 252 4.49 17.82 5.56
CA ASP A 252 3.38 18.33 4.75
C ASP A 252 2.88 17.30 3.72
N GLU A 253 1.58 17.35 3.43
CA GLU A 253 0.89 16.44 2.51
C GLU A 253 1.50 16.46 1.11
N ARG A 254 1.67 17.65 0.54
CA ARG A 254 2.15 17.83 -0.84
C ARG A 254 3.52 17.20 -1.03
N THR A 255 4.43 17.37 -0.06
CA THR A 255 5.76 16.75 -0.09
C THR A 255 5.64 15.23 0.01
N SER A 256 4.80 14.69 0.90
CA SER A 256 4.63 13.24 1.03
C SER A 256 4.19 12.59 -0.30
N LEU A 257 3.23 13.19 -1.01
CA LEU A 257 2.76 12.72 -2.32
C LEU A 257 3.83 12.88 -3.40
N ALA A 258 4.52 14.02 -3.45
CA ALA A 258 5.58 14.27 -4.43
C ALA A 258 6.75 13.27 -4.28
N LEU A 259 7.03 12.81 -3.06
CA LEU A 259 8.05 11.80 -2.79
C LEU A 259 7.70 10.45 -3.40
N ILE A 260 6.44 10.01 -3.36
CA ILE A 260 5.99 8.76 -4.01
C ILE A 260 6.26 8.81 -5.51
N GLU A 261 5.88 9.91 -6.17
CA GLU A 261 6.12 10.09 -7.60
C GLU A 261 7.61 10.12 -7.96
N ARG A 262 8.44 10.74 -7.12
CA ARG A 262 9.89 10.75 -7.29
C ARG A 262 10.47 9.34 -7.16
N LEU A 263 10.07 8.57 -6.15
CA LEU A 263 10.55 7.21 -5.92
C LEU A 263 10.22 6.30 -7.11
N LYS A 264 9.01 6.40 -7.65
CA LYS A 264 8.58 5.66 -8.85
C LYS A 264 9.44 5.98 -10.08
N LYS A 265 9.79 7.26 -10.28
CA LYS A 265 10.65 7.68 -11.40
C LYS A 265 12.09 7.20 -11.23
N GLN A 266 12.61 7.24 -10.00
CA GLN A 266 13.98 6.86 -9.70
C GLN A 266 14.19 5.34 -9.74
N TYR A 267 13.19 4.58 -9.29
CA TYR A 267 13.21 3.12 -9.22
C TYR A 267 12.00 2.55 -9.96
N PRO A 268 11.98 2.60 -11.30
CA PRO A 268 10.91 1.99 -12.07
C PRO A 268 10.88 0.48 -11.77
N LYS A 269 9.67 -0.10 -11.66
CA LYS A 269 9.53 -1.56 -11.52
C LYS A 269 10.27 -2.22 -12.69
N VAL A 270 11.22 -3.10 -12.38
CA VAL A 270 11.81 -3.99 -13.40
C VAL A 270 10.68 -4.91 -13.86
N ALA A 271 10.35 -4.83 -15.14
CA ALA A 271 9.30 -5.63 -15.78
C ALA A 271 9.67 -7.12 -15.80
#